data_AF-A0A1V5Z725-F1
#
_entry.id   AF-A0A1V5Z725-F1
#
_cell.length_a   1.000
_cell.length_b   1.000
_cell.length_c   1.000
_cell.angle_alpha   90.00
_cell.angle_beta   90.00
_cell.angle_gamma   90.00
#
_symmetry.space_group_name_H-M   'P 1'
#
loop_
_entity.id
_entity.type
_entity.pdbx_description
1 polymer ?
#
loop_
_entity_poly.entity_id
_entity_poly.type
_entity_poly.pdbx_seq_one_letter_code
_entity_poly.pdbx_strand_id
1 'polypeptide(L)'
;MILNALKRTFTTVDLELDAGIAARTEGGTPSYLNAIRWWNFIEAWAMFALVMAVVWCEYWLDKPDTQAFRLMAGLPGILWMFLLSPLVHYRYEKQVFLRPGQEKHGLSLYFWEFRGLGNPVRYYRGWQNERPLLLTYWKTVLGVLVFLSALYICAAVTFWTEIDNRYGQYYGNAIGSKLLFIAALFVSLNLLWLFVGFPFMLRLDNFTKCLRFIAAFLLGGFIFILLFNLFFQVVLEPVRGVLESWYFIRLRGAPAGERMAVLADPFAIGGQWAGYVTWGWVQQLIFAGYFGVLFSRAFPVDTSRWELTKACLCTATAFCLVHLPNVWLMVFTFLGGFLGTFFFLQTHNLFALGLSHGFSGSLLNKLTPINFSVGAGQMPR
;
A
#
# COMPACT_ATOMS: atom_id res chain seq x y z
N MET A 1 27.23 8.70 7.86
CA MET A 1 25.90 9.16 8.34
C MET A 1 24.75 8.36 7.73
N ILE A 2 24.66 8.20 6.40
CA ILE A 2 23.56 7.48 5.71
C ILE A 2 23.48 5.98 6.10
N LEU A 3 24.59 5.23 6.06
CA LEU A 3 24.60 3.81 6.43
C LEU A 3 24.13 3.54 7.87
N ASN A 4 24.49 4.41 8.81
CA ASN A 4 24.02 4.30 10.20
C ASN A 4 22.52 4.57 10.32
N ALA A 5 21.97 5.51 9.54
CA ALA A 5 20.54 5.77 9.49
C ALA A 5 19.75 4.60 8.86
N LEU A 6 20.31 3.96 7.83
CA LEU A 6 19.75 2.75 7.23
C LEU A 6 19.80 1.56 8.20
N LYS A 7 20.95 1.32 8.87
CA LYS A 7 21.06 0.28 9.89
C LYS A 7 20.04 0.47 11.00
N ARG A 8 19.92 1.70 11.53
CA ARG A 8 18.98 2.04 12.60
C ARG A 8 17.53 1.71 12.21
N THR A 9 17.15 1.93 10.96
CA THR A 9 15.81 1.59 10.43
C THR A 9 15.44 0.12 10.63
N PHE A 10 16.42 -0.80 10.57
CA PHE A 10 16.19 -2.23 10.75
C PHE A 10 16.48 -2.74 12.17
N THR A 11 17.27 -2.01 12.96
CA THR A 11 17.73 -2.48 14.28
C THR A 11 17.00 -1.84 15.46
N THR A 12 16.35 -0.69 15.26
CA THR A 12 15.60 -0.01 16.33
C THR A 12 14.14 0.06 15.99
N VAL A 13 13.29 -0.29 16.94
CA VAL A 13 11.83 -0.15 16.84
C VAL A 13 11.44 1.14 17.54
N ASP A 14 10.91 2.11 16.80
CA ASP A 14 10.43 3.38 17.33
C ASP A 14 8.96 3.56 16.94
N LEU A 15 8.06 3.06 17.80
CA LEU A 15 6.62 3.09 17.54
C LEU A 15 6.08 4.51 17.70
N GLU A 16 5.26 4.94 16.75
CA GLU A 16 4.54 6.21 16.86
C GLU A 16 3.35 6.04 17.79
N LEU A 17 3.60 6.01 19.10
CA LEU A 17 2.57 5.73 20.11
C LEU A 17 1.45 6.80 20.16
N ASP A 18 1.66 7.94 19.53
CA ASP A 18 0.65 8.99 19.36
C ASP A 18 -0.32 8.71 18.19
N ALA A 19 -0.09 7.66 17.40
CA ALA A 19 -0.93 7.29 16.25
C ALA A 19 -2.12 6.39 16.61
N GLY A 20 -2.49 6.29 17.89
CA GLY A 20 -3.67 5.57 18.34
C GLY A 20 -3.61 4.05 18.15
N ILE A 21 -2.41 3.48 18.20
CA ILE A 21 -2.16 2.03 18.14
C ILE A 21 -1.94 1.40 19.53
N ALA A 22 -1.51 2.20 20.51
CA ALA A 22 -1.28 1.74 21.88
C ALA A 22 -2.44 2.18 22.77
N ALA A 23 -3.04 1.20 23.46
CA ALA A 23 -4.16 1.45 24.38
C ALA A 23 -3.68 2.06 25.69
N ARG A 24 -4.36 3.10 26.18
CA ARG A 24 -4.11 3.67 27.51
C ARG A 24 -4.73 2.77 28.58
N THR A 25 -3.93 2.36 29.55
CA THR A 25 -4.38 1.58 30.72
C THR A 25 -5.35 2.35 31.61
N GLU A 26 -5.23 3.68 31.64
CA GLU A 26 -6.15 4.59 32.35
C GLU A 26 -7.47 4.82 31.59
N GLY A 27 -7.55 4.44 30.31
CA GLY A 27 -8.67 4.75 29.42
C GLY A 27 -9.92 3.89 29.61
N GLY A 28 -9.89 2.91 30.51
CA GLY A 28 -11.02 2.04 30.82
C GLY A 28 -10.66 0.89 31.75
N THR A 29 -11.66 0.12 32.17
CA THR A 29 -11.42 -1.07 33.00
C THR A 29 -10.68 -2.15 32.20
N PRO A 30 -9.92 -3.05 32.85
CA PRO A 30 -9.25 -4.15 32.15
C PRO A 30 -10.20 -5.02 31.29
N SER A 31 -11.43 -5.22 31.78
CA SER A 31 -12.50 -5.92 31.04
C SER A 31 -12.88 -5.18 29.76
N TYR A 32 -13.05 -3.85 29.85
CA TYR A 32 -13.38 -3.02 28.69
C TYR A 32 -12.25 -3.03 27.64
N LEU A 33 -10.99 -2.90 28.08
CA LEU A 33 -9.83 -2.98 27.19
C LEU A 33 -9.74 -4.32 26.47
N ASN A 34 -10.02 -5.42 27.16
CA ASN A 34 -10.06 -6.75 26.56
C ASN A 34 -11.17 -6.87 25.51
N ALA A 35 -12.36 -6.34 25.80
CA ALA A 35 -13.48 -6.35 24.85
C ALA A 35 -13.17 -5.55 23.57
N ILE A 36 -12.57 -4.36 23.70
CA ILE A 36 -12.13 -3.55 22.55
C ILE A 36 -11.09 -4.28 21.70
N ARG A 37 -10.10 -4.92 22.33
CA ARG A 37 -9.07 -5.71 21.63
C ARG A 37 -9.67 -6.86 20.83
N TRP A 38 -10.57 -7.61 21.44
CA TRP A 38 -11.28 -8.70 20.78
C TRP A 38 -12.15 -8.21 19.62
N TRP A 39 -12.85 -7.09 19.79
CA TRP A 39 -13.63 -6.51 18.71
C TRP A 39 -12.75 -6.14 17.50
N ASN A 40 -11.63 -5.42 17.70
CA ASN A 40 -10.70 -5.12 16.61
C ASN A 40 -10.19 -6.39 15.90
N PHE A 41 -9.87 -7.43 16.66
CA PHE A 41 -9.39 -8.70 16.11
C PHE A 41 -10.46 -9.42 15.28
N ILE A 42 -11.67 -9.54 15.82
CA ILE A 42 -12.80 -10.23 15.17
C ILE A 42 -13.24 -9.46 13.93
N GLU A 43 -13.36 -8.13 14.01
CA GLU A 43 -13.76 -7.31 12.88
C GLU A 43 -12.74 -7.41 11.73
N ALA A 44 -11.44 -7.34 12.03
CA ALA A 44 -10.41 -7.48 11.01
C ALA A 44 -10.52 -8.83 10.26
N TRP A 45 -10.68 -9.94 10.97
CA TRP A 45 -10.80 -11.24 10.32
C TRP A 45 -12.15 -11.47 9.63
N ALA A 46 -13.25 -11.00 10.21
CA ALA A 46 -14.58 -11.09 9.58
C ALA A 46 -14.62 -10.31 8.27
N MET A 47 -14.08 -9.09 8.25
CA MET A 47 -13.99 -8.28 7.04
C MET A 47 -13.00 -8.86 6.03
N PHE A 48 -11.90 -9.47 6.48
CA PHE A 48 -11.00 -10.18 5.59
C PHE A 48 -11.68 -11.40 4.93
N ALA A 49 -12.47 -12.17 5.69
CA ALA A 49 -13.24 -13.27 5.14
C ALA A 49 -14.25 -12.80 4.09
N LEU A 50 -14.92 -11.66 4.32
CA LEU A 50 -15.79 -11.03 3.32
C LEU A 50 -15.01 -10.63 2.06
N VAL A 51 -13.84 -10.01 2.20
CA VAL A 51 -12.95 -9.66 1.06
C VAL A 51 -12.59 -10.92 0.27
N MET A 52 -12.20 -12.00 0.95
CA MET A 52 -11.88 -13.27 0.30
C MET A 52 -13.10 -13.84 -0.44
N ALA A 53 -14.29 -13.83 0.16
CA ALA A 53 -15.52 -14.26 -0.50
C ALA A 53 -15.81 -13.43 -1.76
N VAL A 54 -15.64 -12.11 -1.71
CA VAL A 54 -15.85 -11.19 -2.85
C VAL A 54 -14.81 -11.41 -3.96
N VAL A 55 -13.54 -11.65 -3.60
CA VAL A 55 -12.47 -11.93 -4.58
C VAL A 55 -12.71 -13.28 -5.26
N TRP A 56 -13.12 -14.30 -4.49
CA TRP A 56 -13.24 -15.68 -4.96
C TRP A 56 -14.63 -16.04 -5.48
N CYS A 57 -15.66 -15.20 -5.34
CA CYS A 57 -17.04 -15.49 -5.73
C CYS A 57 -17.20 -15.97 -7.19
N GLU A 58 -16.35 -15.53 -8.12
CA GLU A 58 -16.40 -15.98 -9.51
C GLU A 58 -15.97 -17.44 -9.73
N TYR A 59 -15.43 -18.11 -8.71
CA TYR A 59 -15.11 -19.53 -8.76
C TYR A 59 -16.36 -20.41 -8.71
N TRP A 60 -17.33 -20.00 -7.88
CA TRP A 60 -18.53 -20.77 -7.54
C TRP A 60 -19.82 -20.17 -8.13
N LEU A 61 -19.78 -18.92 -8.60
CA LEU A 61 -20.92 -18.23 -9.19
C LEU A 61 -20.72 -18.03 -10.69
N ASP A 62 -21.83 -17.96 -11.41
CA ASP A 62 -21.81 -17.52 -12.80
C ASP A 62 -21.56 -16.01 -12.91
N LYS A 63 -21.47 -15.48 -14.14
CA LYS A 63 -21.11 -14.08 -14.36
C LYS A 63 -22.15 -13.09 -13.82
N PRO A 64 -23.47 -13.24 -14.07
CA PRO A 64 -24.49 -12.41 -13.45
C PRO A 64 -24.45 -12.44 -11.91
N ASP A 65 -24.37 -13.63 -11.31
CA ASP A 65 -24.40 -13.78 -9.85
C ASP A 65 -23.13 -13.25 -9.19
N THR A 66 -21.97 -13.39 -9.85
CA THR A 66 -20.72 -12.76 -9.42
C THR A 66 -20.86 -11.24 -9.31
N GLN A 67 -21.47 -10.60 -10.32
CA GLN A 67 -21.67 -9.15 -10.33
C GLN A 67 -22.64 -8.74 -9.21
N ALA A 68 -23.76 -9.46 -9.07
CA ALA A 68 -24.73 -9.21 -8.02
C ALA A 68 -24.10 -9.36 -6.63
N PHE A 69 -23.34 -10.43 -6.37
CA PHE A 69 -22.66 -10.67 -5.10
C PHE A 69 -21.63 -9.59 -4.80
N ARG A 70 -20.79 -9.19 -5.76
CA ARG A 70 -19.82 -8.11 -5.58
C ARG A 70 -20.49 -6.77 -5.25
N LEU A 71 -21.65 -6.49 -5.83
CA LEU A 71 -22.43 -5.29 -5.50
C LEU A 71 -23.06 -5.38 -4.10
N MET A 72 -23.70 -6.51 -3.76
CA MET A 72 -24.42 -6.68 -2.49
C MET A 72 -23.50 -6.85 -1.29
N ALA A 73 -22.34 -7.50 -1.45
CA ALA A 73 -21.40 -7.79 -0.38
C ALA A 73 -20.18 -6.86 -0.40
N GLY A 74 -19.62 -6.63 -1.60
CA GLY A 74 -18.40 -5.84 -1.77
C GLY A 74 -18.60 -4.35 -1.50
N LEU A 75 -19.65 -3.74 -2.05
CA LEU A 75 -19.89 -2.30 -1.85
C LEU A 75 -20.19 -1.97 -0.37
N PRO A 76 -21.11 -2.66 0.33
CA PRO A 76 -21.28 -2.46 1.77
C PRO A 76 -20.01 -2.76 2.58
N GLY A 77 -19.23 -3.77 2.19
CA GLY A 77 -17.96 -4.07 2.83
C GLY A 77 -16.96 -2.93 2.73
N ILE A 78 -16.81 -2.31 1.55
CA ILE A 78 -15.96 -1.12 1.35
C ILE A 78 -16.48 0.07 2.17
N LEU A 79 -17.78 0.32 2.16
CA LEU A 79 -18.39 1.39 2.97
C LEU A 79 -18.15 1.16 4.46
N TRP A 80 -18.25 -0.08 4.93
CA TRP A 80 -17.92 -0.44 6.30
C TRP A 80 -16.45 -0.13 6.61
N MET A 81 -15.52 -0.71 5.86
CA MET A 81 -14.08 -0.59 6.16
C MET A 81 -13.58 0.85 6.11
N PHE A 82 -14.03 1.63 5.12
CA PHE A 82 -13.44 2.94 4.86
C PHE A 82 -14.21 4.11 5.43
N LEU A 83 -15.50 3.95 5.75
CA LEU A 83 -16.32 5.03 6.29
C LEU A 83 -16.90 4.68 7.66
N LEU A 84 -17.66 3.59 7.79
CA LEU A 84 -18.45 3.33 9.00
C LEU A 84 -17.61 2.83 10.17
N SER A 85 -16.74 1.84 9.95
CA SER A 85 -15.90 1.25 10.99
C SER A 85 -15.08 2.31 11.74
N PRO A 86 -14.32 3.21 11.08
CA PRO A 86 -13.61 4.29 11.80
C PRO A 86 -14.51 5.21 12.63
N LEU A 87 -15.75 5.48 12.18
CA LEU A 87 -16.72 6.31 12.93
C LEU A 87 -17.22 5.58 14.18
N VAL A 88 -17.54 4.30 14.04
CA VAL A 88 -18.01 3.44 15.13
C VAL A 88 -16.88 3.25 16.14
N HIS A 89 -15.69 2.85 15.71
CA HIS A 89 -14.53 2.71 16.59
C HIS A 89 -14.17 4.03 17.29
N TYR A 90 -14.24 5.19 16.62
CA TYR A 90 -14.02 6.47 17.29
C TYR A 90 -15.02 6.71 18.45
N ARG A 91 -16.30 6.35 18.27
CA ARG A 91 -17.34 6.56 19.29
C ARG A 91 -17.06 5.80 20.59
N TYR A 92 -16.51 4.60 20.49
CA TYR A 92 -16.28 3.71 21.62
C TYR A 92 -14.83 3.80 22.12
N GLU A 93 -13.85 3.80 21.23
CA GLU A 93 -12.44 3.63 21.62
C GLU A 93 -11.69 4.94 21.87
N LYS A 94 -12.31 6.10 21.64
CA LYS A 94 -11.59 7.37 21.76
C LYS A 94 -10.93 7.58 23.12
N GLN A 95 -11.53 7.08 24.20
CA GLN A 95 -10.97 7.19 25.56
C GLN A 95 -9.75 6.29 25.77
N VAL A 96 -9.63 5.24 24.96
CA VAL A 96 -8.55 4.25 25.03
C VAL A 96 -7.37 4.66 24.15
N PHE A 97 -7.62 5.11 22.92
CA PHE A 97 -6.56 5.35 21.92
C PHE A 97 -6.23 6.82 21.68
N LEU A 98 -7.06 7.79 22.08
CA LEU A 98 -6.62 9.19 22.06
C LEU A 98 -5.85 9.52 23.34
N ARG A 99 -4.72 10.20 23.14
CA ARG A 99 -3.92 10.78 24.23
C ARG A 99 -4.48 12.12 24.68
N PRO A 100 -4.17 12.55 25.92
CA PRO A 100 -4.55 13.87 26.40
C PRO A 100 -4.07 14.97 25.45
N GLY A 101 -4.97 15.86 25.07
CA GLY A 101 -4.72 16.93 24.11
C GLY A 101 -5.01 16.55 22.65
N GLN A 102 -5.19 15.27 22.31
CA GLN A 102 -5.60 14.84 20.98
C GLN A 102 -7.12 14.90 20.78
N GLU A 103 -7.90 14.92 21.87
CA GLU A 103 -9.36 14.96 21.84
C GLU A 103 -9.88 16.18 21.07
N LYS A 104 -9.10 17.27 21.02
CA LYS A 104 -9.40 18.49 20.26
C LYS A 104 -9.40 18.28 18.74
N HIS A 105 -8.60 17.32 18.23
CA HIS A 105 -8.60 16.95 16.82
C HIS A 105 -9.64 15.85 16.53
N GLY A 106 -10.04 15.12 17.58
CA GLY A 106 -11.20 14.25 17.62
C GLY A 106 -11.26 13.27 16.46
N LEU A 107 -12.41 13.24 15.78
CA LEU A 107 -12.68 12.31 14.70
C LEU A 107 -11.75 12.51 13.50
N SER A 108 -11.33 13.75 13.20
CA SER A 108 -10.47 14.01 12.04
C SER A 108 -9.11 13.32 12.18
N LEU A 109 -8.49 13.40 13.36
CA LEU A 109 -7.22 12.72 13.63
C LEU A 109 -7.39 11.20 13.56
N TYR A 110 -8.44 10.69 14.20
CA TYR A 110 -8.70 9.27 14.29
C TYR A 110 -9.05 8.63 12.94
N PHE A 111 -9.81 9.34 12.11
CA PHE A 111 -10.24 8.87 10.79
C PHE A 111 -9.12 8.95 9.76
N TRP A 112 -8.35 10.05 9.73
CA TRP A 112 -7.33 10.25 8.71
C TRP A 112 -5.96 9.76 9.18
N GLU A 113 -5.40 10.41 10.19
CA GLU A 113 -3.97 10.31 10.50
C GLU A 113 -3.60 9.00 11.20
N PHE A 114 -4.47 8.44 12.05
CA PHE A 114 -4.24 7.13 12.67
C PHE A 114 -4.23 5.98 11.65
N ARG A 115 -4.77 6.21 10.45
CA ARG A 115 -4.72 5.29 9.30
C ARG A 115 -3.56 5.60 8.35
N GLY A 116 -2.73 6.57 8.73
CA GLY A 116 -1.61 7.08 7.97
C GLY A 116 -1.97 7.90 6.73
N LEU A 117 -3.20 8.39 6.66
CA LEU A 117 -3.69 9.24 5.58
C LEU A 117 -3.27 10.71 5.78
N GLY A 118 -3.33 11.46 4.69
CA GLY A 118 -3.34 12.92 4.74
C GLY A 118 -4.63 13.44 5.38
N ASN A 119 -4.56 14.62 5.99
CA ASN A 119 -5.71 15.29 6.57
C ASN A 119 -6.09 16.50 5.71
N PRO A 120 -7.19 16.44 4.94
CA PRO A 120 -7.55 17.50 3.98
C PRO A 120 -7.87 18.83 4.65
N VAL A 121 -8.41 18.81 5.88
CA VAL A 121 -8.71 20.03 6.63
C VAL A 121 -7.41 20.74 7.01
N ARG A 122 -6.45 20.00 7.59
CA ARG A 122 -5.12 20.55 7.93
C ARG A 122 -4.34 20.97 6.68
N TYR A 123 -4.49 20.23 5.58
CA TYR A 123 -3.84 20.53 4.31
C TYR A 123 -4.16 21.95 3.81
N TYR A 124 -5.44 22.30 3.76
CA TYR A 124 -5.91 23.56 3.19
C TYR A 124 -6.05 24.70 4.20
N ARG A 125 -6.55 24.41 5.41
CA ARG A 125 -6.91 25.44 6.39
C ARG A 125 -5.94 25.52 7.57
N GLY A 126 -5.13 24.48 7.77
CA GLY A 126 -4.40 24.30 9.03
C GLY A 126 -5.36 23.92 10.16
N TRP A 127 -4.89 24.01 11.40
CA TRP A 127 -5.73 23.74 12.57
C TRP A 127 -5.29 24.56 13.77
N GLN A 128 -6.23 25.27 14.40
CA GLN A 128 -5.96 26.20 15.51
C GLN A 128 -4.89 27.22 15.10
N ASN A 129 -3.69 27.11 15.67
CA ASN A 129 -2.56 28.01 15.43
C ASN A 129 -1.58 27.47 14.38
N GLU A 130 -1.85 26.31 13.79
CA GLU A 130 -1.04 25.70 12.74
C GLU A 130 -1.41 26.30 11.38
N ARG A 131 -0.40 26.74 10.61
CA ARG A 131 -0.59 27.15 9.21
C ARG A 131 -0.97 25.95 8.33
N PRO A 132 -1.70 26.16 7.21
CA PRO A 132 -2.01 25.10 6.26
C PRO A 132 -0.79 24.25 5.91
N LEU A 133 -0.92 22.91 5.95
CA LEU A 133 0.22 22.02 5.71
C LEU A 133 0.79 22.18 4.30
N LEU A 134 -0.04 22.51 3.31
CA LEU A 134 0.41 22.85 1.96
C LEU A 134 1.48 23.97 1.97
N LEU A 135 1.25 25.01 2.77
CA LEU A 135 2.16 26.16 2.88
C LEU A 135 3.35 25.85 3.78
N THR A 136 3.11 25.18 4.90
CA THR A 136 4.16 24.80 5.86
C THR A 136 5.19 23.85 5.23
N TYR A 137 4.72 22.89 4.42
CA TYR A 137 5.53 21.84 3.80
C TYR A 137 5.62 21.95 2.27
N TRP A 138 5.54 23.17 1.71
CA TRP A 138 5.50 23.38 0.26
C TRP A 138 6.70 22.77 -0.48
N LYS A 139 7.89 22.73 0.13
CA LYS A 139 9.08 22.09 -0.45
C LYS A 139 8.90 20.59 -0.60
N THR A 140 8.26 19.95 0.38
CA THR A 140 7.93 18.52 0.32
C THR A 140 6.89 18.27 -0.77
N VAL A 141 5.84 19.09 -0.83
CA VAL A 141 4.81 19.01 -1.89
C VAL A 141 5.45 19.13 -3.27
N LEU A 142 6.29 20.14 -3.49
CA LEU A 142 6.99 20.34 -4.74
C LEU A 142 7.92 19.15 -5.07
N GLY A 143 8.69 18.67 -4.09
CA GLY A 143 9.57 17.52 -4.28
C GLY A 143 8.81 16.25 -4.70
N VAL A 144 7.66 15.98 -4.08
CA VAL A 144 6.80 14.84 -4.46
C VAL A 144 6.16 15.05 -5.83
N LEU A 145 5.72 16.27 -6.20
CA LEU A 145 5.21 16.55 -7.56
C LEU A 145 6.27 16.35 -8.63
N VAL A 146 7.49 16.84 -8.40
CA VAL A 146 8.62 16.64 -9.32
C VAL A 146 8.92 15.16 -9.48
N PHE A 147 8.93 14.42 -8.38
CA PHE A 147 9.13 12.97 -8.41
C PHE A 147 8.04 12.25 -9.21
N LEU A 148 6.75 12.52 -8.94
CA LEU A 148 5.64 11.92 -9.68
C LEU A 148 5.67 12.31 -11.17
N SER A 149 6.04 13.55 -11.48
CA SER A 149 6.21 14.03 -12.86
C SER A 149 7.32 13.26 -13.58
N ALA A 150 8.44 12.97 -12.90
CA ALA A 150 9.50 12.14 -13.47
C ALA A 150 8.98 10.72 -13.76
N LEU A 151 8.19 10.12 -12.87
CA LEU A 151 7.55 8.83 -13.13
C LEU A 151 6.59 8.87 -14.32
N TYR A 152 5.81 9.95 -14.47
CA TYR A 152 4.89 10.10 -15.60
C TYR A 152 5.61 10.30 -16.93
N ILE A 153 6.76 10.98 -16.94
CA ILE A 153 7.64 11.02 -18.11
C ILE A 153 8.09 9.61 -18.47
N CYS A 154 8.56 8.83 -17.49
CA CYS A 154 8.93 7.44 -17.72
C CYS A 154 7.76 6.61 -18.26
N ALA A 155 6.55 6.83 -17.76
CA ALA A 155 5.35 6.15 -18.22
C ALA A 155 4.99 6.54 -19.66
N ALA A 156 5.05 7.83 -20.01
CA ALA A 156 4.77 8.31 -21.36
C ALA A 156 5.76 7.74 -22.40
N VAL A 157 7.03 7.61 -22.03
CA VAL A 157 8.05 6.95 -22.87
C VAL A 157 7.77 5.45 -22.99
N THR A 158 7.57 4.78 -21.86
CA THR A 158 7.36 3.31 -21.82
C THR A 158 6.10 2.89 -22.57
N PHE A 159 5.03 3.67 -22.45
CA PHE A 159 3.70 3.36 -23.02
C PHE A 159 3.40 4.21 -24.25
N TRP A 160 4.43 4.70 -24.96
CA TRP A 160 4.29 5.60 -26.10
C TRP A 160 3.29 5.09 -27.14
N THR A 161 3.44 3.84 -27.58
CA THR A 161 2.55 3.21 -28.57
C THR A 161 1.16 2.94 -28.01
N GLU A 162 1.05 2.58 -26.73
CA GLU A 162 -0.25 2.33 -26.09
C GLU A 162 -1.08 3.63 -25.99
N ILE A 163 -0.41 4.77 -25.80
CA ILE A 163 -1.04 6.09 -25.83
C ILE A 163 -1.61 6.40 -27.23
N ASP A 164 -0.93 5.99 -28.30
CA ASP A 164 -1.47 6.12 -29.67
C ASP A 164 -2.71 5.25 -29.85
N ASN A 165 -2.62 3.98 -29.45
CA ASN A 165 -3.72 3.03 -29.59
C ASN A 165 -4.98 3.48 -28.84
N ARG A 166 -4.84 4.09 -27.66
CA ARG A 166 -5.99 4.50 -26.82
C ARG A 166 -6.50 5.90 -27.13
N TYR A 167 -5.60 6.83 -27.43
CA TYR A 167 -5.91 8.26 -27.45
C TYR A 167 -5.58 8.95 -28.78
N GLY A 168 -5.01 8.24 -29.77
CA GLY A 168 -4.63 8.81 -31.07
C GLY A 168 -5.77 9.53 -31.78
N GLN A 169 -7.01 9.09 -31.56
CA GLN A 169 -8.21 9.76 -32.06
C GLN A 169 -8.37 11.22 -31.60
N TYR A 170 -7.77 11.61 -30.47
CA TYR A 170 -7.93 12.95 -29.88
C TYR A 170 -6.87 13.96 -30.31
N TYR A 171 -5.74 13.53 -30.89
CA TYR A 171 -4.65 14.43 -31.30
C TYR A 171 -4.14 14.16 -32.73
N GLY A 172 -4.65 13.15 -33.41
CA GLY A 172 -4.29 12.81 -34.79
C GLY A 172 -2.85 12.28 -34.91
N ASN A 173 -2.28 12.40 -36.12
CA ASN A 173 -1.00 11.76 -36.46
C ASN A 173 0.24 12.64 -36.27
N ALA A 174 0.06 13.92 -35.90
CA ALA A 174 1.17 14.85 -35.76
C ALA A 174 1.87 14.69 -34.41
N ILE A 175 3.20 14.52 -34.43
CA ILE A 175 4.00 14.35 -33.20
C ILE A 175 3.86 15.54 -32.23
N GLY A 176 3.75 16.77 -32.75
CA GLY A 176 3.53 17.97 -31.95
C GLY A 176 2.20 17.93 -31.17
N SER A 177 1.14 17.43 -31.81
CA SER A 177 -0.17 17.28 -31.16
C SER A 177 -0.14 16.23 -30.05
N LYS A 178 0.58 15.11 -30.25
CA LYS A 178 0.79 14.10 -29.20
C LYS A 178 1.56 14.67 -28.02
N LEU A 179 2.64 15.41 -28.26
CA LEU A 179 3.43 16.04 -27.20
C LEU A 179 2.59 17.05 -26.41
N LEU A 180 1.75 17.84 -27.09
CA LEU A 180 0.83 18.77 -26.45
C LEU A 180 -0.22 18.04 -25.60
N PHE A 181 -0.79 16.93 -26.11
CA PHE A 181 -1.72 16.08 -25.37
C PHE A 181 -1.08 15.51 -24.11
N ILE A 182 0.14 14.97 -24.21
CA ILE A 182 0.89 14.44 -23.06
C ILE A 182 1.19 15.55 -22.05
N ALA A 183 1.60 16.74 -22.50
CA ALA A 183 1.84 17.89 -21.63
C ALA A 183 0.56 18.32 -20.88
N ALA A 184 -0.58 18.40 -21.58
CA ALA A 184 -1.87 18.73 -20.98
C ALA A 184 -2.31 17.67 -19.95
N LEU A 185 -2.10 16.38 -20.26
CA LEU A 185 -2.36 15.28 -19.33
C LEU A 185 -1.45 15.39 -18.09
N PHE A 186 -0.17 15.71 -18.25
CA PHE A 186 0.75 15.90 -17.13
C PHE A 186 0.35 17.06 -16.23
N VAL A 187 -0.03 18.20 -16.79
CA VAL A 187 -0.53 19.33 -16.01
C VAL A 187 -1.79 18.91 -15.24
N SER A 188 -2.73 18.24 -15.91
CA SER A 188 -3.97 17.77 -15.30
C SER A 188 -3.73 16.78 -14.16
N LEU A 189 -2.81 15.82 -14.34
CA LEU A 189 -2.43 14.85 -13.30
C LEU A 189 -1.75 15.54 -12.11
N ASN A 190 -0.86 16.51 -12.35
CA ASN A 190 -0.21 17.25 -11.27
C ASN A 190 -1.22 18.11 -10.48
N LEU A 191 -2.17 18.76 -11.16
CA LEU A 191 -3.26 19.48 -10.50
C LEU A 191 -4.14 18.52 -9.69
N LEU A 192 -4.45 17.35 -10.23
CA LEU A 192 -5.20 16.31 -9.52
C LEU A 192 -4.45 15.85 -8.27
N TRP A 193 -3.14 15.63 -8.34
CA TRP A 193 -2.35 15.31 -7.16
C TRP A 193 -2.34 16.44 -6.14
N LEU A 194 -2.09 17.66 -6.58
CA LEU A 194 -1.97 18.82 -5.69
C LEU A 194 -3.29 19.10 -4.96
N PHE A 195 -4.42 19.03 -5.67
CA PHE A 195 -5.72 19.46 -5.14
C PHE A 195 -6.63 18.32 -4.66
N VAL A 196 -6.37 17.08 -5.09
CA VAL A 196 -7.19 15.92 -4.72
C VAL A 196 -6.33 14.86 -4.06
N GLY A 197 -5.27 14.37 -4.70
CA GLY A 197 -4.46 13.26 -4.16
C GLY A 197 -3.81 13.57 -2.82
N PHE A 198 -2.92 14.57 -2.76
CA PHE A 198 -2.12 14.89 -1.57
C PHE A 198 -2.93 15.22 -0.32
N PRO A 199 -4.03 15.99 -0.36
CA PRO A 199 -4.84 16.24 0.82
C PRO A 199 -5.28 14.98 1.58
N PHE A 200 -5.56 13.88 0.86
CA PHE A 200 -6.02 12.62 1.46
C PHE A 200 -4.92 11.56 1.57
N MET A 201 -3.96 11.55 0.66
CA MET A 201 -2.97 10.47 0.56
C MET A 201 -1.70 10.83 1.34
N LEU A 202 -1.21 12.06 1.21
CA LEU A 202 0.12 12.46 1.65
C LEU A 202 0.09 13.04 3.06
N ARG A 203 0.60 12.27 4.04
CA ARG A 203 0.81 12.73 5.41
C ARG A 203 2.09 13.61 5.49
N LEU A 204 1.92 14.91 5.28
CA LEU A 204 3.02 15.87 5.11
C LEU A 204 3.86 16.12 6.35
N ASP A 205 3.24 16.09 7.53
CA ASP A 205 3.85 16.42 8.83
C ASP A 205 4.97 15.45 9.23
N ASN A 206 4.96 14.22 8.70
CA ASN A 206 6.00 13.23 8.97
C ASN A 206 6.66 12.62 7.72
N PHE A 207 6.31 13.06 6.50
CA PHE A 207 6.87 12.49 5.27
C PHE A 207 8.40 12.56 5.20
N THR A 208 9.00 13.69 5.59
CA THR A 208 10.46 13.84 5.59
C THR A 208 11.15 12.84 6.52
N LYS A 209 10.53 12.48 7.64
CA LYS A 209 11.04 11.45 8.56
C LYS A 209 11.01 10.06 7.92
N CYS A 210 10.11 9.85 6.96
CA CYS A 210 9.96 8.59 6.23
C CYS A 210 11.04 8.40 5.15
N LEU A 211 11.75 9.44 4.71
CA LEU A 211 12.73 9.34 3.61
C LEU A 211 13.81 8.28 3.87
N ARG A 212 14.28 8.16 5.12
CA ARG A 212 15.27 7.12 5.50
C ARG A 212 14.71 5.71 5.32
N PHE A 213 13.42 5.53 5.63
CA PHE A 213 12.76 4.25 5.53
C PHE A 213 12.40 3.94 4.08
N ILE A 214 11.96 4.93 3.29
CA ILE A 214 11.79 4.79 1.85
C ILE A 214 13.11 4.31 1.25
N ALA A 215 14.22 5.04 1.47
CA ALA A 215 15.53 4.65 0.94
C ALA A 215 15.94 3.23 1.36
N ALA A 216 15.74 2.87 2.63
CA ALA A 216 16.01 1.53 3.13
C ALA A 216 15.15 0.45 2.45
N PHE A 217 13.86 0.71 2.26
CA PHE A 217 12.92 -0.21 1.65
C PHE A 217 13.18 -0.37 0.15
N LEU A 218 13.48 0.71 -0.58
CA LEU A 218 13.83 0.65 -1.99
C LEU A 218 15.13 -0.15 -2.20
N LEU A 219 16.17 0.14 -1.42
CA LEU A 219 17.45 -0.58 -1.52
C LEU A 219 17.31 -2.06 -1.12
N GLY A 220 16.66 -2.33 0.01
CA GLY A 220 16.41 -3.68 0.48
C GLY A 220 15.54 -4.48 -0.49
N GLY A 221 14.46 -3.87 -1.00
CA GLY A 221 13.59 -4.47 -2.00
C GLY A 221 14.32 -4.77 -3.31
N PHE A 222 15.17 -3.85 -3.79
CA PHE A 222 15.98 -4.07 -4.98
C PHE A 222 16.92 -5.27 -4.82
N ILE A 223 17.74 -5.30 -3.76
CA ILE A 223 18.66 -6.41 -3.50
C ILE A 223 17.89 -7.72 -3.35
N PHE A 224 16.80 -7.71 -2.59
CA PHE A 224 15.97 -8.89 -2.34
C PHE A 224 15.38 -9.47 -3.63
N ILE A 225 14.85 -8.62 -4.51
CA ILE A 225 14.27 -9.05 -5.79
C ILE A 225 15.34 -9.59 -6.74
N LEU A 226 16.55 -9.01 -6.75
CA LEU A 226 17.67 -9.57 -7.51
C LEU A 226 18.11 -10.95 -7.01
N LEU A 227 18.18 -11.13 -5.68
CA LEU A 227 18.48 -12.44 -5.09
C LEU A 227 17.41 -13.47 -5.45
N PHE A 228 16.14 -13.09 -5.42
CA PHE A 228 15.06 -13.98 -5.85
C PHE A 228 15.10 -14.26 -7.34
N ASN A 229 15.41 -13.27 -8.18
CA ASN A 229 15.63 -13.48 -9.60
C ASN A 229 16.73 -14.54 -9.82
N LEU A 230 17.87 -14.42 -9.14
CA LEU A 230 18.95 -15.41 -9.19
C LEU A 230 18.48 -16.79 -8.70
N PHE A 231 17.70 -16.84 -7.62
CA PHE A 231 17.10 -18.08 -7.14
C PHE A 231 16.18 -18.72 -8.20
N PHE A 232 15.34 -17.93 -8.89
CA PHE A 232 14.55 -18.45 -10.00
C PHE A 232 15.46 -19.05 -11.07
N GLN A 233 16.51 -18.34 -11.51
CA GLN A 233 17.44 -18.82 -12.53
C GLN A 233 18.15 -20.13 -12.16
N VAL A 234 18.62 -20.25 -10.92
CA VAL A 234 19.46 -21.38 -10.50
C VAL A 234 18.64 -22.57 -10.02
N VAL A 235 17.48 -22.32 -9.39
CA VAL A 235 16.73 -23.37 -8.69
C VAL A 235 15.45 -23.76 -9.43
N LEU A 236 14.70 -22.80 -9.97
CA LEU A 236 13.35 -23.07 -10.50
C LEU A 236 13.30 -23.18 -12.02
N GLU A 237 14.11 -22.39 -12.73
CA GLU A 237 14.21 -22.45 -14.18
C GLU A 237 14.66 -23.83 -14.69
N PRO A 238 15.64 -24.53 -14.07
CA PRO A 238 16.03 -25.89 -14.51
C PRO A 238 14.89 -26.91 -14.41
N VAL A 239 13.92 -26.68 -13.52
CA VAL A 239 12.76 -27.56 -13.31
C VAL A 239 11.46 -26.96 -13.84
N ARG A 240 11.51 -25.87 -14.62
CA ARG A 240 10.31 -25.15 -15.10
C ARG A 240 9.29 -26.08 -15.75
N GLY A 241 9.75 -26.99 -16.61
CA GLY A 241 8.88 -27.95 -17.30
C GLY A 241 8.10 -28.87 -16.35
N VAL A 242 8.68 -29.23 -15.20
CA VAL A 242 8.00 -30.01 -14.15
C VAL A 242 6.98 -29.15 -13.41
N LEU A 243 7.27 -27.86 -13.23
CA LEU A 243 6.38 -26.92 -12.54
C LEU A 243 5.15 -26.51 -13.37
N GLU A 244 5.16 -26.68 -14.70
CA GLU A 244 4.06 -26.19 -15.55
C GLU A 244 2.69 -26.80 -15.22
N SER A 245 2.66 -28.07 -14.81
CA SER A 245 1.43 -28.74 -14.39
C SER A 245 0.94 -28.27 -13.00
N TRP A 246 1.78 -27.57 -12.23
CA TRP A 246 1.49 -27.11 -10.88
C TRP A 246 0.96 -25.69 -10.90
N TYR A 247 -0.36 -25.54 -11.06
CA TYR A 247 -1.00 -24.23 -11.28
C TYR A 247 -0.60 -23.14 -10.25
N PHE A 248 -0.43 -23.54 -9.00
CA PHE A 248 -0.08 -22.67 -7.86
C PHE A 248 1.38 -22.16 -7.89
N ILE A 249 2.30 -22.95 -8.44
CA ILE A 249 3.76 -22.74 -8.35
C ILE A 249 4.40 -22.49 -9.73
N ARG A 250 3.70 -22.74 -10.84
CA ARG A 250 4.23 -22.52 -12.19
C ARG A 250 4.73 -21.09 -12.40
N LEU A 251 5.82 -20.97 -13.16
CA LEU A 251 6.37 -19.69 -13.59
C LEU A 251 5.62 -19.23 -14.85
N ARG A 252 5.15 -17.98 -14.90
CA ARG A 252 4.20 -17.51 -15.93
C ARG A 252 4.74 -16.41 -16.84
N GLY A 253 5.87 -15.82 -16.49
CA GLY A 253 6.57 -14.84 -17.31
C GLY A 253 7.74 -15.45 -18.09
N ALA A 254 8.36 -14.62 -18.93
CA ALA A 254 9.65 -14.91 -19.56
C ALA A 254 10.71 -15.35 -18.53
N PRO A 255 11.72 -16.15 -18.92
CA PRO A 255 12.77 -16.62 -18.04
C PRO A 255 13.40 -15.52 -17.18
N ALA A 256 13.72 -15.84 -15.92
CA ALA A 256 14.28 -14.88 -14.99
C ALA A 256 15.57 -14.21 -15.50
N GLY A 257 16.42 -14.96 -16.22
CA GLY A 257 17.66 -14.43 -16.80
C GLY A 257 17.41 -13.37 -17.88
N GLU A 258 16.44 -13.59 -18.77
CA GLU A 258 16.08 -12.63 -19.82
C GLU A 258 15.50 -11.33 -19.24
N ARG A 259 14.76 -11.44 -18.13
CA ARG A 259 14.16 -10.29 -17.44
C ARG A 259 15.19 -9.31 -16.87
N MET A 260 16.45 -9.73 -16.66
CA MET A 260 17.52 -8.84 -16.20
C MET A 260 17.83 -7.72 -17.20
N ALA A 261 17.52 -7.90 -18.48
CA ALA A 261 17.70 -6.87 -19.50
C ALA A 261 16.94 -5.57 -19.18
N VAL A 262 15.84 -5.63 -18.41
CA VAL A 262 15.08 -4.45 -18.01
C VAL A 262 15.89 -3.47 -17.15
N LEU A 263 16.96 -3.92 -16.49
CA LEU A 263 17.84 -3.03 -15.71
C LEU A 263 18.59 -2.04 -16.61
N ALA A 264 18.74 -2.34 -17.90
CA ALA A 264 19.29 -1.41 -18.88
C ALA A 264 18.25 -0.37 -19.36
N ASP A 265 16.97 -0.52 -19.00
CA ASP A 265 15.87 0.40 -19.33
C ASP A 265 15.24 0.98 -18.05
N PRO A 266 15.82 2.06 -17.49
CA PRO A 266 15.27 2.71 -16.30
C PRO A 266 13.88 3.33 -16.54
N PHE A 267 13.54 3.66 -17.79
CA PHE A 267 12.21 4.20 -18.11
C PHE A 267 11.14 3.12 -17.94
N ALA A 268 11.40 1.86 -18.34
CA ALA A 268 10.46 0.77 -18.15
C ALA A 268 10.13 0.51 -16.66
N ILE A 269 11.12 0.63 -15.77
CA ILE A 269 10.91 0.49 -14.32
C ILE A 269 10.12 1.70 -13.80
N GLY A 270 10.53 2.92 -14.15
CA GLY A 270 9.86 4.15 -13.72
C GLY A 270 8.43 4.26 -14.23
N GLY A 271 8.17 3.83 -15.47
CA GLY A 271 6.85 3.84 -16.09
C GLY A 271 5.89 2.85 -15.44
N GLN A 272 6.37 1.65 -15.10
CA GLN A 272 5.61 0.70 -14.30
C GLN A 272 5.30 1.26 -12.91
N TRP A 273 6.31 1.89 -12.28
CA TRP A 273 6.20 2.48 -10.95
C TRP A 273 5.15 3.59 -10.89
N ALA A 274 5.04 4.42 -11.94
CA ALA A 274 4.03 5.48 -12.01
C ALA A 274 2.59 4.98 -11.72
N GLY A 275 2.19 3.86 -12.31
CA GLY A 275 0.89 3.23 -12.04
C GLY A 275 0.86 2.54 -10.67
N TYR A 276 1.95 1.86 -10.32
CA TYR A 276 2.06 1.09 -9.09
C TYR A 276 2.17 1.93 -7.82
N VAL A 277 2.53 3.22 -7.87
CA VAL A 277 2.44 4.12 -6.70
C VAL A 277 0.99 4.24 -6.24
N THR A 278 0.06 4.49 -7.18
CA THR A 278 -1.36 4.67 -6.86
C THR A 278 -1.98 3.35 -6.42
N TRP A 279 -1.73 2.27 -7.20
CA TRP A 279 -2.23 0.95 -6.84
C TRP A 279 -1.64 0.46 -5.52
N GLY A 280 -0.35 0.69 -5.33
CA GLY A 280 0.34 0.35 -4.09
C GLY A 280 -0.25 1.07 -2.90
N TRP A 281 -0.52 2.36 -3.01
CA TRP A 281 -1.22 3.09 -1.96
C TRP A 281 -2.61 2.51 -1.65
N VAL A 282 -3.41 2.14 -2.66
CA VAL A 282 -4.73 1.51 -2.44
C VAL A 282 -4.58 0.18 -1.69
N GLN A 283 -3.62 -0.66 -2.07
CA GLN A 283 -3.34 -1.90 -1.35
C GLN A 283 -2.91 -1.61 0.09
N GLN A 284 -2.04 -0.63 0.31
CA GLN A 284 -1.62 -0.27 1.66
C GLN A 284 -2.78 0.33 2.48
N LEU A 285 -3.69 1.10 1.88
CA LEU A 285 -4.89 1.59 2.56
C LEU A 285 -5.74 0.46 3.13
N ILE A 286 -5.90 -0.61 2.37
CA ILE A 286 -6.61 -1.82 2.81
C ILE A 286 -5.81 -2.55 3.89
N PHE A 287 -4.55 -2.91 3.62
CA PHE A 287 -3.81 -3.83 4.47
C PHE A 287 -3.12 -3.16 5.65
N ALA A 288 -2.44 -2.03 5.47
CA ALA A 288 -1.84 -1.30 6.57
C ALA A 288 -2.84 -0.34 7.25
N GLY A 289 -3.55 0.46 6.46
CA GLY A 289 -4.42 1.54 6.96
C GLY A 289 -5.77 1.08 7.53
N TYR A 290 -6.19 -0.15 7.28
CA TYR A 290 -7.39 -0.75 7.90
C TYR A 290 -7.01 -1.98 8.74
N PHE A 291 -6.61 -3.08 8.08
CA PHE A 291 -6.32 -4.33 8.81
C PHE A 291 -5.14 -4.17 9.80
N GLY A 292 -4.06 -3.51 9.39
CA GLY A 292 -2.88 -3.27 10.21
C GLY A 292 -3.18 -2.44 11.45
N VAL A 293 -4.00 -1.39 11.32
CA VAL A 293 -4.47 -0.58 12.45
C VAL A 293 -5.30 -1.44 13.41
N LEU A 294 -6.31 -2.16 12.92
CA LEU A 294 -7.14 -3.02 13.77
C LEU A 294 -6.32 -4.10 14.49
N PHE A 295 -5.44 -4.81 13.77
CA PHE A 295 -4.57 -5.80 14.39
C PHE A 295 -3.61 -5.16 15.41
N SER A 296 -3.06 -3.98 15.13
CA SER A 296 -2.21 -3.28 16.11
C SER A 296 -2.97 -2.91 17.39
N ARG A 297 -4.27 -2.59 17.30
CA ARG A 297 -5.13 -2.31 18.46
C ARG A 297 -5.59 -3.56 19.20
N ALA A 298 -5.65 -4.70 18.51
CA ALA A 298 -5.97 -5.99 19.12
C ALA A 298 -4.84 -6.47 20.06
N PHE A 299 -3.59 -6.13 19.77
CA PHE A 299 -2.43 -6.55 20.56
C PHE A 299 -1.82 -5.39 21.37
N PRO A 300 -1.17 -5.65 22.52
CA PRO A 300 -0.45 -4.62 23.27
C PRO A 300 0.91 -4.36 22.62
N VAL A 301 0.92 -3.76 21.42
CA VAL A 301 2.12 -3.64 20.57
C VAL A 301 3.26 -2.84 21.21
N ASP A 302 2.94 -2.03 22.22
CA ASP A 302 3.86 -1.20 22.99
C ASP A 302 4.53 -1.92 24.18
N THR A 303 4.04 -3.10 24.57
CA THR A 303 4.58 -3.83 25.74
C THR A 303 5.74 -4.75 25.40
N SER A 304 5.77 -5.33 24.19
CA SER A 304 6.86 -6.19 23.76
C SER A 304 6.97 -6.30 22.24
N ARG A 305 8.16 -6.66 21.77
CA ARG A 305 8.41 -6.96 20.34
C ARG A 305 7.57 -8.12 19.83
N TRP A 306 7.19 -9.05 20.70
CA TRP A 306 6.37 -10.20 20.33
C TRP A 306 4.94 -9.80 19.99
N GLU A 307 4.33 -8.93 20.79
CA GLU A 307 2.98 -8.42 20.52
C GLU A 307 2.93 -7.58 19.24
N LEU A 308 3.95 -6.76 18.99
CA LEU A 308 4.13 -6.09 17.71
C LEU A 308 4.25 -7.10 16.56
N THR A 309 5.03 -8.16 16.75
CA THR A 309 5.22 -9.22 15.75
C THR A 309 3.91 -9.91 15.42
N LYS A 310 3.03 -10.19 16.40
CA LYS A 310 1.69 -10.75 16.14
C LYS A 310 0.85 -9.84 15.23
N ALA A 311 0.80 -8.55 15.52
CA ALA A 311 0.07 -7.59 14.68
C ALA A 311 0.60 -7.58 13.23
N CYS A 312 1.92 -7.58 13.06
CA CYS A 312 2.56 -7.68 11.75
C CYS A 312 2.27 -9.01 11.05
N LEU A 313 2.29 -10.14 11.76
CA LEU A 313 2.00 -11.47 11.21
C LEU A 313 0.53 -11.60 10.77
N CYS A 314 -0.43 -11.09 11.55
CA CYS A 314 -1.84 -11.07 11.15
C CYS A 314 -2.04 -10.26 9.87
N THR A 315 -1.43 -9.07 9.79
CA THR A 315 -1.50 -8.20 8.61
C THR A 315 -0.84 -8.85 7.39
N ALA A 316 0.35 -9.42 7.57
CA ALA A 316 1.07 -10.16 6.54
C ALA A 316 0.29 -11.36 6.03
N THR A 317 -0.40 -12.08 6.92
CA THR A 317 -1.24 -13.22 6.56
C THR A 317 -2.43 -12.78 5.70
N ALA A 318 -3.14 -11.73 6.11
CA ALA A 318 -4.23 -11.19 5.30
C ALA A 318 -3.74 -10.72 3.93
N PHE A 319 -2.59 -10.01 3.89
CA PHE A 319 -2.02 -9.54 2.64
C PHE A 319 -1.52 -10.67 1.76
N CYS A 320 -0.96 -11.74 2.33
CA CYS A 320 -0.55 -12.95 1.61
C CYS A 320 -1.76 -13.66 1.00
N LEU A 321 -2.77 -13.97 1.80
CA LEU A 321 -3.90 -14.82 1.40
C LEU A 321 -4.77 -14.20 0.30
N VAL A 322 -4.86 -12.87 0.21
CA VAL A 322 -5.59 -12.23 -0.91
C VAL A 322 -4.96 -12.52 -2.28
N HIS A 323 -3.68 -12.91 -2.32
CA HIS A 323 -2.95 -13.22 -3.54
C HIS A 323 -2.98 -14.71 -3.92
N LEU A 324 -3.77 -15.52 -3.21
CA LEU A 324 -4.10 -16.86 -3.68
C LEU A 324 -4.61 -16.81 -5.14
N PRO A 325 -4.32 -17.83 -5.96
CA PRO A 325 -3.56 -19.05 -5.67
C PRO A 325 -2.06 -18.95 -6.00
N ASN A 326 -1.52 -17.75 -6.24
CA ASN A 326 -0.16 -17.57 -6.73
C ASN A 326 0.87 -17.64 -5.59
N VAL A 327 1.46 -18.83 -5.38
CA VAL A 327 2.36 -19.09 -4.24
C VAL A 327 3.58 -18.15 -4.24
N TRP A 328 4.16 -17.85 -5.39
CA TRP A 328 5.30 -16.93 -5.42
C TRP A 328 4.91 -15.53 -4.98
N LEU A 329 3.81 -15.00 -5.52
CA LEU A 329 3.30 -13.70 -5.12
C LEU A 329 2.90 -13.68 -3.64
N MET A 330 2.34 -14.77 -3.12
CA MET A 330 2.05 -14.95 -1.69
C MET A 330 3.31 -14.86 -0.83
N VAL A 331 4.42 -15.49 -1.22
CA VAL A 331 5.71 -15.38 -0.50
C VAL A 331 6.18 -13.93 -0.46
N PHE A 332 6.18 -13.24 -1.61
CA PHE A 332 6.60 -11.84 -1.68
C PHE A 332 5.70 -10.91 -0.87
N THR A 333 4.38 -11.11 -0.94
CA THR A 333 3.40 -10.27 -0.25
C THR A 333 3.32 -10.58 1.23
N PHE A 334 3.61 -11.80 1.68
CA PHE A 334 3.79 -12.10 3.10
C PHE A 334 4.98 -11.34 3.68
N LEU A 335 6.16 -11.42 3.04
CA LEU A 335 7.35 -10.73 3.50
C LEU A 335 7.20 -9.20 3.40
N GLY A 336 6.65 -8.72 2.29
CA GLY A 336 6.32 -7.31 2.08
C GLY A 336 5.28 -6.80 3.07
N GLY A 337 4.27 -7.60 3.41
CA GLY A 337 3.26 -7.28 4.42
C GLY A 337 3.83 -7.24 5.82
N PHE A 338 4.70 -8.18 6.17
CA PHE A 338 5.35 -8.22 7.49
C PHE A 338 6.26 -7.01 7.70
N LEU A 339 7.19 -6.78 6.77
CA LEU A 339 8.14 -5.66 6.85
C LEU A 339 7.44 -4.31 6.63
N GLY A 340 6.46 -4.27 5.72
CA GLY A 340 5.67 -3.08 5.42
C GLY A 340 4.81 -2.63 6.61
N THR A 341 4.18 -3.58 7.32
CA THR A 341 3.42 -3.26 8.54
C THR A 341 4.35 -2.77 9.65
N PHE A 342 5.52 -3.40 9.80
CA PHE A 342 6.52 -2.94 10.76
C PHE A 342 7.03 -1.51 10.46
N PHE A 343 7.22 -1.18 9.17
CA PHE A 343 7.55 0.19 8.75
C PHE A 343 6.37 1.14 8.98
N PHE A 344 5.15 0.72 8.64
CA PHE A 344 3.93 1.50 8.85
C PHE A 344 3.77 1.89 10.32
N LEU A 345 3.88 0.96 11.26
CA LEU A 345 3.63 1.26 12.68
C LEU A 345 4.67 2.21 13.31
N GLN A 346 5.82 2.40 12.66
CA GLN A 346 6.85 3.35 13.09
C GLN A 346 6.72 4.74 12.45
N THR A 347 5.90 4.87 11.40
CA THR A 347 5.82 6.12 10.63
C THR A 347 4.42 6.60 10.32
N HIS A 348 3.43 5.71 10.39
CA HIS A 348 2.03 5.90 10.00
C HIS A 348 1.90 6.83 8.80
N ASN A 349 2.66 6.58 7.74
CA ASN A 349 2.63 7.36 6.51
C ASN A 349 2.35 6.43 5.35
N LEU A 350 1.07 6.37 4.99
CA LEU A 350 0.59 5.44 3.99
C LEU A 350 1.11 5.75 2.59
N PHE A 351 1.34 7.02 2.28
CA PHE A 351 1.93 7.44 1.00
C PHE A 351 3.38 7.00 0.87
N ALA A 352 4.20 7.17 1.92
CA ALA A 352 5.57 6.69 1.93
C ALA A 352 5.65 5.15 1.75
N LEU A 353 4.78 4.42 2.43
CA LEU A 353 4.69 2.97 2.28
C LEU A 353 4.16 2.57 0.89
N GLY A 354 3.12 3.24 0.38
CA GLY A 354 2.55 3.01 -0.94
C GLY A 354 3.55 3.25 -2.08
N LEU A 355 4.37 4.30 -1.96
CA LEU A 355 5.48 4.59 -2.88
C LEU A 355 6.52 3.48 -2.86
N SER A 356 6.92 3.04 -1.66
CA SER A 356 7.92 1.98 -1.46
C SER A 356 7.42 0.62 -1.98
N HIS A 357 6.16 0.29 -1.68
CA HIS A 357 5.49 -0.90 -2.18
C HIS A 357 5.32 -0.87 -3.70
N GLY A 358 4.93 0.28 -4.26
CA GLY A 358 4.80 0.46 -5.71
C GLY A 358 6.13 0.21 -6.45
N PHE A 359 7.25 0.63 -5.86
CA PHE A 359 8.57 0.37 -6.42
C PHE A 359 8.90 -1.13 -6.39
N SER A 360 8.82 -1.75 -5.21
CA SER A 360 9.12 -3.18 -5.06
C SER A 360 8.18 -4.05 -5.91
N GLY A 361 6.90 -3.69 -6.01
CA GLY A 361 5.94 -4.35 -6.90
C GLY A 361 6.31 -4.20 -8.38
N SER A 362 6.81 -3.02 -8.80
CA SER A 362 7.27 -2.79 -10.17
C SER A 362 8.52 -3.60 -10.50
N LEU A 363 9.51 -3.59 -9.61
CA LEU A 363 10.71 -4.41 -9.74
C LEU A 363 10.35 -5.90 -9.78
N LEU A 364 9.48 -6.35 -8.88
CA LEU A 364 9.08 -7.75 -8.82
C LEU A 364 8.36 -8.17 -10.12
N ASN A 365 7.48 -7.30 -10.64
CA ASN A 365 6.76 -7.52 -11.89
C ASN A 365 7.68 -7.56 -13.11
N LYS A 366 8.73 -6.74 -13.13
CA LYS A 366 9.66 -6.65 -14.27
C LYS A 366 10.77 -7.69 -14.21
N LEU A 367 11.28 -8.00 -13.02
CA LEU A 367 12.47 -8.82 -12.84
C LEU A 367 12.17 -10.29 -12.59
N THR A 368 11.02 -10.70 -12.05
CA THR A 368 10.79 -12.12 -11.73
C THR A 368 9.81 -12.78 -12.70
N PRO A 369 9.88 -14.09 -12.95
CA PRO A 369 9.01 -14.77 -13.92
C PRO A 369 7.60 -15.05 -13.38
N ILE A 370 7.11 -14.25 -12.44
CA ILE A 370 5.80 -14.40 -11.80
C ILE A 370 4.77 -13.47 -12.44
N ASN A 371 3.48 -13.81 -12.34
CA ASN A 371 2.39 -12.90 -12.70
C ASN A 371 1.75 -12.28 -11.45
N PHE A 372 0.97 -11.23 -11.65
CA PHE A 372 0.40 -10.41 -10.57
C PHE A 372 -1.12 -10.53 -10.47
N SER A 373 -1.76 -11.37 -11.30
CA SER A 373 -3.19 -11.62 -11.16
C SER A 373 -3.46 -12.47 -9.91
N VAL A 374 -4.69 -12.36 -9.40
CA VAL A 374 -5.15 -12.97 -8.15
C VAL A 374 -6.56 -13.52 -8.36
N GLY A 375 -6.99 -14.41 -7.47
CA GLY A 375 -8.36 -14.91 -7.44
C GLY A 375 -8.64 -16.05 -8.41
N ALA A 376 -9.92 -16.35 -8.56
CA ALA A 376 -10.43 -17.58 -9.16
C ALA A 376 -10.24 -17.68 -10.68
N GLY A 377 -10.13 -16.57 -11.40
CA GLY A 377 -9.68 -16.57 -12.79
C GLY A 377 -8.29 -17.19 -12.98
N GLN A 378 -7.56 -17.36 -11.87
CA GLN A 378 -6.35 -18.16 -11.82
C GLN A 378 -6.57 -19.58 -11.29
N MET A 379 -7.65 -20.26 -11.62
CA MET A 379 -7.78 -21.68 -11.31
C MET A 379 -8.25 -22.41 -12.56
N PRO A 380 -7.89 -23.69 -12.75
CA PRO A 380 -8.57 -24.51 -13.75
C PRO A 380 -10.07 -24.55 -13.41
N ARG A 381 -10.91 -24.48 -14.44
CA ARG A 381 -12.35 -24.66 -14.31
C ARG A 381 -12.72 -26.13 -14.40
#